data_AF-A0A431IJZ4-F1
#
_entry.id   AF-A0A431IJZ4-F1
#
_cell.length_a   1.000
_cell.length_b   1.000
_cell.length_c   1.000
_cell.angle_alpha   90.00
_cell.angle_beta   90.00
_cell.angle_gamma   90.00
#
_symmetry.space_group_name_H-M   'P 1'
#
loop_
_entity.id
_entity.type
_entity.pdbx_description
1 polymer ?
#
loop_
_entity_poly.entity_id
_entity_poly.type
_entity_poly.pdbx_seq_one_letter_code
_entity_poly.pdbx_strand_id
1 'polypeptide(L)'
;MKRRINRGFTLIELLVCVAIVGILLTMVLGGIRGCSTYSEGSRVGVITKFSLKGVSFKTWEGELLMGGMRNTVTSEGGSQLTANVWEFTVDKDRKDPVDAIQNAMDHNRTVRVVYEEKGFSSPLDGNTRYRVKEVRVVEPEKK
;
A
#
# COMPACT_ATOMS: atom_id res chain seq x y z
N MET A 1 22.14 52.62 32.20
CA MET A 1 20.90 52.42 31.42
C MET A 1 21.22 51.56 30.18
N LYS A 2 20.99 50.24 30.23
CA LYS A 2 21.29 49.30 29.13
C LYS A 2 20.14 49.32 28.12
N ARG A 3 20.34 49.86 26.92
CA ARG A 3 19.34 49.81 25.84
C ARG A 3 19.23 48.36 25.34
N ARG A 4 18.04 47.76 25.49
CA ARG A 4 17.69 46.49 24.82
C ARG A 4 17.54 46.78 23.33
N ILE A 5 18.46 46.26 22.52
CA ILE A 5 18.34 46.27 21.06
C ILE A 5 17.44 45.08 20.71
N ASN A 6 16.14 45.32 20.51
CA ASN A 6 15.26 44.33 19.93
C ASN A 6 15.57 44.28 18.43
N ARG A 7 16.47 43.37 18.02
CA ARG A 7 16.68 43.06 16.61
C ARG A 7 15.37 42.45 16.10
N GLY A 8 14.65 43.18 15.24
CA GLY A 8 13.44 42.70 14.62
C GLY A 8 13.75 41.47 13.75
N PHE A 9 12.80 40.53 13.71
CA PHE A 9 12.93 39.31 12.91
C PHE A 9 12.96 39.68 11.42
N THR A 10 14.03 39.31 10.73
CA THR A 10 14.20 39.62 9.30
C THR A 10 13.42 38.62 8.44
N LEU A 11 13.02 39.04 7.23
CA LEU A 11 12.36 38.13 6.28
C LEU A 11 13.22 36.90 5.94
N ILE A 12 14.55 37.07 5.97
CA ILE A 12 15.50 35.99 5.73
C ILE A 12 15.46 34.96 6.87
N GLU A 13 15.46 35.41 8.13
CA GLU A 13 15.30 34.51 9.28
C GLU A 13 13.98 33.73 9.23
N LEU A 14 12.88 34.39 8.81
CA LEU A 14 11.59 33.74 8.62
C LEU A 14 11.63 32.65 7.55
N LEU A 15 12.21 32.94 6.38
CA LEU A 15 12.33 31.98 5.29
C LEU A 15 13.19 30.77 5.68
N VAL A 16 14.30 31.01 6.39
CA VAL A 16 15.17 29.93 6.89
C VAL A 16 14.43 29.07 7.92
N CYS A 17 13.70 29.67 8.86
CA CYS A 17 12.88 28.92 9.82
C CYS A 17 11.81 28.07 9.13
N VAL A 18 11.09 28.61 8.14
CA VAL A 18 10.07 27.87 7.38
C VAL A 18 10.70 26.71 6.61
N ALA A 19 11.86 26.92 5.98
CA ALA A 19 12.57 25.87 5.27
C ALA A 19 13.02 24.73 6.21
N ILE A 20 13.61 25.07 7.37
CA ILE A 20 14.04 24.09 8.39
C ILE A 20 12.84 23.31 8.92
N VAL A 21 11.74 23.99 9.26
CA VAL A 21 10.51 23.34 9.73
C VAL A 21 9.96 22.41 8.65
N GLY A 22 9.96 22.82 7.38
CA GLY A 22 9.54 21.98 6.26
C GLY A 22 10.38 20.70 6.12
N ILE A 23 11.71 20.82 6.22
CA ILE A 23 12.64 19.67 6.16
C ILE A 23 12.44 18.73 7.36
N LEU A 24 12.26 19.27 8.56
CA LEU A 24 11.99 18.45 9.75
C LEU A 24 10.65 17.72 9.64
N LEU A 25 9.62 18.39 9.09
CA LEU A 25 8.31 17.79 8.88
C LEU A 25 8.39 16.59 7.92
N THR A 26 9.15 16.71 6.83
CA THR A 26 9.29 15.61 5.86
C THR A 26 10.08 14.43 6.43
N MET A 27 11.10 14.66 7.27
CA MET A 27 11.83 13.60 7.97
C MET A 27 10.93 12.84 8.96
N VAL A 28 10.15 13.56 9.78
CA VAL A 28 9.26 12.92 10.77
C VAL A 28 8.14 12.14 10.08
N LEU A 29 7.50 12.72 9.07
CA LEU A 29 6.44 12.04 8.31
C LEU A 29 6.99 10.88 7.46
N GLY A 30 8.23 10.98 6.96
CA GLY A 30 8.92 9.89 6.28
C GLY A 30 9.21 8.71 7.21
N GLY A 31 9.66 8.97 8.44
CA GLY A 31 9.98 7.93 9.42
C GLY A 31 8.77 7.14 9.93
N ILE A 32 7.60 7.77 10.06
CA ILE A 32 6.37 7.11 10.52
C ILE A 32 5.81 6.14 9.46
N ARG A 33 6.08 6.36 8.16
CA ARG A 33 5.60 5.46 7.09
C ARG A 33 6.16 4.04 7.15
N GLY A 34 7.29 3.83 7.84
CA GLY A 34 8.04 2.57 7.78
C GLY A 34 7.78 1.55 8.90
N CYS A 35 7.18 1.93 10.04
CA CYS A 35 7.45 1.17 11.27
C CYS A 35 6.23 0.55 11.98
N SER A 36 5.04 0.53 11.39
CA SER A 36 3.86 -0.06 12.05
C SER A 36 3.15 -1.07 11.16
N THR A 37 3.60 -2.33 11.24
CA THR A 37 2.82 -3.48 10.80
C THR A 37 1.68 -3.69 11.79
N TYR A 38 0.44 -3.53 11.31
CA TYR A 38 -0.77 -3.72 12.10
C TYR A 38 -1.17 -5.20 12.15
N SER A 39 -1.11 -5.88 11.01
CA SER A 39 -1.44 -7.30 10.91
C SER A 39 -0.59 -8.00 9.85
N GLU A 40 -0.47 -9.32 9.94
CA GLU A 40 0.16 -10.16 8.92
C GLU A 40 -0.74 -11.36 8.63
N GLY A 41 -0.67 -11.88 7.41
CA GLY A 41 -1.46 -13.04 7.05
C GLY A 41 -1.19 -13.58 5.66
N SER A 42 -1.99 -14.57 5.26
CA SER A 42 -1.99 -15.07 3.89
C SER A 42 -3.41 -15.27 3.36
N ARG A 43 -3.59 -15.07 2.06
CA ARG A 43 -4.85 -15.34 1.33
C ARG A 43 -4.54 -16.21 0.12
N VAL A 44 -5.50 -17.04 -0.26
CA VAL A 44 -5.37 -17.97 -1.39
C VAL A 44 -6.45 -17.64 -2.43
N GLY A 45 -6.07 -17.61 -3.70
CA GLY A 45 -6.98 -17.32 -4.80
C GLY A 45 -6.29 -17.25 -6.15
N VAL A 46 -7.00 -16.75 -7.16
CA VAL A 46 -6.47 -16.51 -8.50
C VAL A 46 -6.36 -15.01 -8.71
N ILE A 47 -5.23 -14.55 -9.24
CA ILE A 47 -5.04 -13.12 -9.51
C ILE A 47 -5.73 -12.79 -10.82
N THR A 48 -6.70 -11.88 -10.78
CA THR A 48 -7.52 -11.49 -11.94
C THR A 48 -7.03 -10.20 -12.58
N LYS A 49 -6.30 -9.37 -11.84
CA LYS A 49 -5.77 -8.10 -12.32
C LYS A 49 -4.46 -7.78 -11.64
N PHE A 50 -3.55 -7.21 -12.41
CA PHE A 50 -2.31 -6.67 -11.90
C PHE A 50 -1.87 -5.50 -12.78
N SER A 51 -1.72 -4.31 -12.21
CA SER A 51 -1.47 -3.09 -12.98
C SER A 51 -0.62 -2.10 -12.21
N LEU A 52 0.36 -1.50 -12.90
CA LEU A 52 1.19 -0.44 -12.34
C LEU A 52 0.43 0.89 -12.36
N LYS A 53 0.08 1.41 -11.18
CA LYS A 53 -0.68 2.65 -11.00
C LYS A 53 0.15 3.70 -10.26
N GLY A 54 -0.27 4.96 -10.34
CA GLY A 54 0.38 6.10 -9.67
C GLY A 54 0.96 7.13 -10.63
N VAL A 55 1.03 8.39 -10.18
CA VAL A 55 1.57 9.53 -10.96
C VAL A 55 3.06 9.70 -10.69
N SER A 56 3.43 10.06 -9.46
CA SER A 56 4.84 10.27 -9.06
C SER A 56 5.45 9.03 -8.38
N PHE A 57 4.68 8.37 -7.52
CA PHE A 57 5.06 7.12 -6.85
C PHE A 57 4.18 6.02 -7.42
N LYS A 58 4.80 5.15 -8.23
CA LYS A 58 4.09 4.04 -8.86
C LYS A 58 4.19 2.79 -8.00
N THR A 59 3.08 2.09 -7.86
CA THR A 59 2.93 0.81 -7.16
C THR A 59 2.17 -0.16 -8.04
N TRP A 60 2.41 -1.45 -7.87
CA TRP A 60 1.64 -2.47 -8.54
C TRP A 60 0.39 -2.76 -7.72
N GLU A 61 -0.78 -2.65 -8.34
CA GLU A 61 -2.07 -2.89 -7.70
C GLU A 61 -2.68 -4.15 -8.29
N GLY A 62 -3.07 -5.08 -7.42
CA GLY A 62 -3.59 -6.38 -7.80
C GLY A 62 -4.96 -6.68 -7.19
N GLU A 63 -5.72 -7.53 -7.89
CA GLU A 63 -7.00 -8.08 -7.42
C GLU A 63 -6.87 -9.61 -7.35
N LEU A 64 -7.12 -10.16 -6.17
CA LEU A 64 -7.16 -11.59 -5.90
C LEU A 64 -8.62 -12.03 -5.81
N LEU A 65 -9.06 -12.87 -6.74
CA LEU A 65 -10.32 -13.56 -6.64
C LEU A 65 -10.18 -14.72 -5.66
N MET A 66 -10.75 -14.53 -4.47
CA MET A 66 -10.85 -15.57 -3.46
C MET A 66 -12.06 -16.46 -3.75
N GLY A 67 -11.97 -17.72 -3.32
CA GLY A 67 -13.09 -18.65 -3.44
C GLY A 67 -14.34 -18.16 -2.70
N GLY A 68 -15.50 -18.58 -3.21
CA GLY A 68 -16.80 -18.26 -2.63
C GLY A 68 -17.40 -16.95 -3.15
N MET A 69 -18.59 -16.63 -2.63
CA MET A 69 -19.31 -15.39 -2.92
C MET A 69 -19.48 -14.58 -1.64
N ARG A 70 -19.33 -13.26 -1.75
CA ARG A 70 -19.55 -12.33 -0.65
C ARG A 70 -20.90 -11.66 -0.84
N ASN A 71 -21.69 -11.61 0.23
CA ASN A 71 -22.88 -10.79 0.21
C ASN A 71 -22.49 -9.31 0.32
N THR A 72 -22.83 -8.53 -0.70
CA THR A 72 -22.59 -7.09 -0.74
C THR A 72 -23.92 -6.38 -0.68
N VAL A 73 -24.09 -5.54 0.36
CA VAL A 73 -25.26 -4.69 0.50
C VAL A 73 -25.10 -3.52 -0.46
N THR A 74 -26.06 -3.36 -1.37
CA THR A 74 -26.10 -2.23 -2.29
C THR A 74 -26.54 -0.97 -1.54
N SER A 75 -26.17 0.19 -2.05
CA SER A 75 -26.56 1.49 -1.47
C SER A 75 -28.08 1.69 -1.40
N GLU A 76 -28.84 0.87 -2.12
CA GLU A 76 -30.31 0.88 -2.16
C GLU A 76 -30.93 -0.12 -1.15
N GLY A 77 -30.14 -0.74 -0.28
CA GLY A 77 -30.62 -1.70 0.73
C GLY A 77 -30.87 -3.11 0.20
N GLY A 78 -30.49 -3.39 -1.05
CA GLY A 78 -30.52 -4.73 -1.64
C GLY A 78 -29.30 -5.56 -1.24
N SER A 79 -29.44 -6.89 -1.29
CA SER A 79 -28.38 -7.85 -0.98
C SER A 79 -27.97 -8.57 -2.26
N GLN A 80 -26.77 -8.30 -2.79
CA GLN A 80 -26.28 -8.93 -4.00
C GLN A 80 -25.08 -9.85 -3.70
N LEU A 81 -25.12 -11.07 -4.24
CA LEU A 81 -23.99 -11.99 -4.20
C LEU A 81 -22.96 -11.55 -5.24
N THR A 82 -21.76 -11.19 -4.79
CA THR A 82 -20.65 -10.80 -5.64
C THR A 82 -19.44 -11.71 -5.41
N ALA A 83 -18.52 -11.71 -6.37
CA ALA A 83 -17.26 -12.43 -6.24
C ALA A 83 -16.46 -11.89 -5.04
N ASN A 84 -15.80 -12.79 -4.30
CA ASN A 84 -15.00 -12.41 -3.15
C ASN A 84 -13.62 -11.89 -3.58
N VAL A 85 -13.58 -10.63 -4.03
CA VAL A 85 -12.35 -9.98 -4.50
C VAL A 85 -11.63 -9.31 -3.33
N TRP A 86 -10.32 -9.54 -3.25
CA TRP A 86 -9.44 -8.86 -2.32
C TRP A 86 -8.37 -8.08 -3.08
N GLU A 87 -8.23 -6.80 -2.75
CA GLU A 87 -7.25 -5.91 -3.37
C GLU A 87 -5.96 -5.86 -2.54
N PHE A 88 -4.83 -5.80 -3.22
CA PHE A 88 -3.52 -5.71 -2.60
C PHE A 88 -2.57 -4.82 -3.40
N THR A 89 -1.52 -4.36 -2.74
CA THR A 89 -0.47 -3.54 -3.34
C THR A 89 0.88 -4.25 -3.22
N VAL A 90 1.69 -4.19 -4.28
CA VAL A 90 3.09 -4.60 -4.28
C VAL A 90 3.94 -3.36 -4.58
N ASP A 91 4.96 -3.14 -3.76
CA ASP A 91 5.89 -2.03 -3.98
C ASP A 91 6.68 -2.26 -5.29
N LYS A 92 6.90 -1.19 -6.08
CA LYS A 92 7.45 -1.30 -7.44
C LYS A 92 8.85 -1.91 -7.49
N ASP A 93 9.63 -1.74 -6.44
CA ASP A 93 10.99 -2.24 -6.28
C ASP A 93 11.05 -3.75 -5.94
N ARG A 94 9.93 -4.37 -5.56
CA ARG A 94 9.86 -5.78 -5.20
C ARG A 94 9.66 -6.67 -6.43
N LYS A 95 10.76 -7.04 -7.09
CA LYS A 95 10.73 -7.89 -8.29
C LYS A 95 10.20 -9.30 -8.06
N ASP A 96 10.62 -9.97 -6.98
CA ASP A 96 10.24 -11.37 -6.72
C ASP A 96 8.71 -11.61 -6.71
N PRO A 97 7.90 -10.87 -5.92
CA PRO A 97 6.44 -11.05 -5.97
C PRO A 97 5.85 -10.61 -7.32
N VAL A 98 6.39 -9.56 -7.95
CA VAL A 98 5.92 -9.08 -9.27
C VAL A 98 6.06 -10.17 -10.34
N ASP A 99 7.21 -10.83 -10.41
CA ASP A 99 7.50 -11.88 -11.38
C ASP A 99 6.68 -13.14 -11.09
N ALA A 100 6.56 -13.52 -9.81
CA ALA A 100 5.73 -14.65 -9.39
C ALA A 100 4.23 -14.43 -9.73
N ILE A 101 3.73 -13.21 -9.57
CA ILE A 101 2.35 -12.84 -9.93
C ILE A 101 2.14 -12.93 -11.44
N GLN A 102 3.00 -12.31 -12.24
CA GLN A 102 2.89 -12.34 -13.70
C GLN A 102 2.91 -13.77 -14.22
N ASN A 103 3.88 -14.56 -13.75
CA ASN A 103 3.99 -15.95 -14.14
C ASN A 103 2.77 -16.80 -13.70
N ALA A 104 2.18 -16.52 -12.53
CA ALA A 104 0.95 -17.18 -12.12
C ALA A 104 -0.25 -16.79 -12.99
N MET A 105 -0.36 -15.53 -13.41
CA MET A 105 -1.40 -15.05 -14.31
C MET A 105 -1.29 -15.69 -15.70
N ASP A 106 -0.08 -15.74 -16.27
CA ASP A 106 0.17 -16.33 -17.60
C ASP A 106 -0.24 -17.81 -17.69
N HIS A 107 -0.14 -18.53 -16.55
CA HIS A 107 -0.45 -19.96 -16.45
C HIS A 107 -1.77 -20.24 -15.74
N ASN A 108 -2.57 -19.20 -15.44
CA ASN A 108 -3.84 -19.29 -14.73
C ASN A 108 -3.78 -20.13 -13.43
N ARG A 109 -2.74 -19.90 -12.61
CA ARG A 109 -2.46 -20.68 -11.39
C ARG A 109 -3.06 -20.06 -10.15
N THR A 110 -3.51 -20.91 -9.23
CA THR A 110 -3.89 -20.51 -7.87
C THR A 110 -2.63 -20.17 -7.08
N VAL A 111 -2.66 -19.07 -6.35
CA VAL A 111 -1.54 -18.59 -5.54
C VAL A 111 -1.94 -18.35 -4.09
N ARG A 112 -0.96 -18.48 -3.21
CA ARG A 112 -0.99 -17.98 -1.84
C ARG A 112 -0.21 -16.68 -1.79
N VAL A 113 -0.89 -15.60 -1.44
CA VAL A 113 -0.31 -14.27 -1.24
C VAL A 113 -0.09 -14.06 0.24
N VAL A 114 1.16 -13.85 0.65
CA VAL A 114 1.56 -13.48 2.01
C VAL A 114 1.70 -11.96 2.07
N TYR A 115 1.05 -11.33 3.05
CA TYR A 115 0.98 -9.88 3.15
C TYR A 115 1.15 -9.38 4.58
N GLU A 116 1.54 -8.11 4.69
CA GLU A 116 1.38 -7.29 5.90
C GLU A 116 0.36 -6.19 5.66
N GLU A 117 -0.41 -5.85 6.68
CA GLU A 117 -1.23 -4.65 6.72
C GLU A 117 -0.47 -3.56 7.45
N LYS A 118 -0.27 -2.42 6.81
CA LYS A 118 0.29 -1.24 7.46
C LYS A 118 -0.80 -0.54 8.28
N GLY A 119 -0.51 -0.20 9.54
CA GLY A 119 -1.44 0.53 10.41
C GLY A 119 -1.74 1.95 9.93
N PHE A 120 -0.80 2.55 9.20
CA PHE A 120 -0.95 3.82 8.53
C PHE A 120 -0.47 3.71 7.07
N SER A 121 -1.27 4.21 6.13
CA SER A 121 -0.90 4.27 4.71
C SER A 121 -1.26 5.64 4.18
N SER A 122 -0.30 6.30 3.53
CA SER A 122 -0.56 7.53 2.79
C SER A 122 -1.18 7.20 1.42
N PRO A 123 -1.92 8.13 0.79
CA PRO A 123 -2.38 7.97 -0.60
C PRO A 123 -1.25 7.76 -1.62
N LEU A 124 -0.01 8.11 -1.24
CA LEU A 124 1.18 7.93 -2.07
C LEU A 124 1.78 6.52 -1.97
N ASP A 125 1.41 5.75 -0.95
CA ASP A 125 2.03 4.46 -0.68
C ASP A 125 1.36 3.32 -1.49
N GLY A 126 0.30 3.62 -2.25
CA GLY A 126 -0.48 2.68 -3.06
C GLY A 126 -1.98 2.71 -2.72
N ASN A 127 -2.78 1.89 -3.41
CA ASN A 127 -4.24 1.93 -3.28
C ASN A 127 -4.76 1.27 -2.00
N THR A 128 -4.02 0.31 -1.45
CA THR A 128 -4.44 -0.47 -0.29
C THR A 128 -3.45 -0.32 0.87
N ARG A 129 -3.80 -0.81 2.06
CA ARG A 129 -2.87 -0.95 3.19
C ARG A 129 -2.16 -2.30 3.22
N TYR A 130 -2.58 -3.22 2.35
CA TYR A 130 -2.04 -4.57 2.28
C TYR A 130 -0.83 -4.61 1.35
N ARG A 131 0.36 -4.79 1.92
CA ARG A 131 1.62 -4.92 1.18
C ARG A 131 1.99 -6.39 1.06
N VAL A 132 2.14 -6.85 -0.18
CA VAL A 132 2.55 -8.22 -0.46
C VAL A 132 4.02 -8.41 -0.15
N LYS A 133 4.32 -9.42 0.67
CA LYS A 133 5.70 -9.84 0.97
C LYS A 133 6.16 -10.94 0.04
N GLU A 134 5.30 -11.91 -0.24
CA GLU A 134 5.66 -13.13 -0.95
C GLU A 134 4.44 -13.71 -1.68
N VAL A 135 4.66 -14.34 -2.83
CA VAL A 135 3.63 -15.06 -3.59
C VAL A 135 4.14 -16.46 -3.90
N ARG A 136 3.33 -17.48 -3.55
CA ARG A 136 3.65 -18.90 -3.80
C ARG A 136 2.57 -19.53 -4.65
N VAL A 137 2.95 -20.31 -5.65
CA VAL A 137 2.00 -21.12 -6.42
C VAL A 137 1.51 -22.26 -5.53
N VAL A 138 0.20 -22.46 -5.48
CA VAL A 138 -0.42 -23.59 -4.78
C VAL A 138 -0.55 -24.73 -5.78
N GLU A 139 0.23 -25.78 -5.59
CA GLU A 139 0.05 -27.01 -6.35
C GLU A 139 -1.26 -27.70 -5.94
N PRO A 140 -2.04 -28.23 -6.89
CA PRO A 140 -3.21 -29.02 -6.55
C PRO A 140 -2.77 -30.27 -5.78
N GLU A 141 -3.44 -30.59 -4.68
CA GLU A 141 -3.25 -31.89 -4.03
C GLU A 141 -3.51 -33.00 -5.06
N LYS A 142 -2.49 -33.83 -5.30
CA LYS A 142 -2.65 -35.06 -6.09
C LYS A 142 -3.61 -35.96 -5.32
N LYS A 143 -4.85 -36.03 -5.79
CA LYS A 143 -5.82 -37.06 -5.38
C LYS A 143 -5.49 -38.38 -6.07
#